data_AF-A0A6L6F1J2-F1
#
_entry.id   AF-A0A6L6F1J2-F1
#
_cell.length_a   1.000
_cell.length_b   1.000
_cell.length_c   1.000
_cell.angle_alpha   90.00
_cell.angle_beta   90.00
_cell.angle_gamma   90.00
#
_symmetry.space_group_name_H-M   'P 1'
#
loop_
_entity.id
_entity.type
_entity.pdbx_description
1 polymer ?
#
loop_
_entity_poly.entity_id
_entity_poly.type
_entity_poly.pdbx_seq_one_letter_code
_entity_poly.pdbx_strand_id
1 'polypeptide(L)'
;MFLYAGISSSGGTSEPVIGALLGLLTAVVIGVIIYRGAVSLDLGKLFRWTGFALIIVAAGLLAYAVHEYQEAGLLPGEDNVAFDISSTIPPESWYGSLLKGVFSFRPVTTWLEIIVWWAYAVPVLVLFLKKTKRQAPQKQPLAQQAA
;
A
#
# COMPACT_ATOMS: atom_id res chain seq x y z
N MET A 1 -31.46 6.89 -14.58
CA MET A 1 -31.84 7.13 -15.99
C MET A 1 -31.36 6.04 -16.95
N PHE A 2 -30.18 5.42 -16.77
CA PHE A 2 -29.72 4.29 -17.61
C PHE A 2 -30.58 3.00 -17.51
N LEU A 3 -31.04 2.65 -16.31
CA LEU A 3 -31.92 1.50 -16.08
C LEU A 3 -33.27 1.61 -16.82
N TYR A 4 -33.84 2.82 -16.88
CA TYR A 4 -35.10 3.09 -17.58
C TYR A 4 -34.96 2.93 -19.10
N ALA A 5 -33.85 3.43 -19.68
CA ALA A 5 -33.60 3.34 -21.12
C ALA A 5 -33.37 1.90 -21.61
N GLY A 6 -32.72 1.04 -20.81
CA GLY A 6 -32.52 -0.38 -21.16
C GLY A 6 -33.81 -1.23 -21.07
N ILE A 7 -34.74 -0.85 -20.18
CA ILE A 7 -36.05 -1.50 -20.08
C ILE A 7 -36.93 -1.09 -21.28
N SER A 8 -36.87 0.18 -21.69
CA SER A 8 -37.67 0.70 -22.81
C SER A 8 -37.24 0.17 -24.19
N SER A 9 -35.99 -0.27 -24.38
CA SER A 9 -35.47 -0.75 -25.67
C SER A 9 -35.62 -2.26 -25.91
N SER A 10 -36.02 -3.05 -24.90
CA SER A 10 -35.97 -4.52 -24.93
C SER A 10 -37.28 -5.22 -25.34
N GLY A 11 -38.31 -4.49 -25.77
CA GLY A 11 -39.50 -5.09 -26.38
C GLY A 11 -40.24 -6.13 -25.52
N GLY A 12 -40.17 -6.02 -24.18
CA GLY A 12 -40.89 -6.91 -23.26
C GLY A 12 -40.08 -8.09 -22.69
N THR A 13 -38.77 -8.13 -22.87
CA THR A 13 -37.91 -9.18 -22.30
C THR A 13 -37.41 -8.80 -20.89
N SER A 14 -37.59 -9.72 -19.93
CA SER A 14 -37.23 -9.56 -18.51
C SER A 14 -35.72 -9.67 -18.23
N GLU A 15 -34.92 -9.94 -19.27
CA GLU A 15 -33.48 -10.23 -19.19
C GLU A 15 -32.64 -9.09 -18.58
N PRO A 16 -32.85 -7.80 -18.92
CA PRO A 16 -32.07 -6.71 -18.33
C PRO A 16 -32.34 -6.53 -16.83
N VAL A 17 -33.57 -6.80 -16.39
CA VAL A 17 -33.98 -6.71 -14.98
C VAL A 17 -33.30 -7.80 -14.16
N ILE A 18 -33.23 -9.02 -14.70
CA ILE A 18 -32.54 -10.15 -14.06
C ILE A 18 -31.05 -9.85 -13.92
N GLY A 19 -30.41 -9.31 -14.97
CA GLY A 19 -29.00 -8.91 -14.92
C GLY A 19 -28.73 -7.83 -13.87
N ALA A 20 -29.60 -6.81 -13.78
CA ALA A 20 -29.49 -5.76 -12.78
C ALA A 20 -29.65 -6.29 -11.34
N LEU A 21 -30.61 -7.19 -11.12
CA LEU A 21 -30.83 -7.84 -9.83
C LEU A 21 -29.65 -8.71 -9.43
N LEU A 22 -29.11 -9.52 -10.34
CA LEU A 22 -27.92 -10.34 -10.08
C LEU A 22 -26.69 -9.49 -9.76
N GLY A 23 -26.48 -8.40 -10.49
CA GLY A 23 -25.39 -7.45 -10.21
C GLY A 23 -25.52 -6.81 -8.83
N LEU A 24 -26.73 -6.39 -8.45
CA LEU A 24 -27.02 -5.86 -7.12
C LEU A 24 -26.74 -6.91 -6.03
N LEU A 25 -27.24 -8.13 -6.22
CA LEU A 25 -27.07 -9.23 -5.28
C LEU A 25 -25.59 -9.57 -5.09
N THR A 26 -24.82 -9.60 -6.19
CA THR A 26 -23.37 -9.79 -6.17
C THR A 26 -22.66 -8.69 -5.42
N ALA A 27 -23.02 -7.42 -5.65
CA ALA A 27 -22.44 -6.29 -4.94
C ALA A 27 -22.71 -6.36 -3.42
N VAL A 28 -23.93 -6.74 -3.02
CA VAL A 28 -24.29 -6.95 -1.61
C VAL A 28 -23.48 -8.09 -1.00
N VAL A 29 -23.35 -9.23 -1.69
CA VAL A 29 -22.55 -10.37 -1.20
C VAL A 29 -21.09 -9.97 -1.00
N ILE A 30 -20.48 -9.31 -1.99
CA ILE A 30 -19.11 -8.80 -1.89
C ILE A 30 -18.99 -7.81 -0.72
N GLY A 31 -19.94 -6.87 -0.60
CA GLY A 31 -19.96 -5.88 0.47
C GLY A 31 -20.04 -6.52 1.86
N VAL A 32 -20.86 -7.56 2.03
CA VAL A 32 -20.98 -8.29 3.30
C VAL A 32 -19.69 -9.05 3.62
N ILE A 33 -19.06 -9.69 2.62
CA ILE A 33 -17.78 -10.39 2.81
C ILE A 33 -16.70 -9.39 3.26
N ILE A 34 -16.60 -8.24 2.60
CA ILE A 34 -15.64 -7.18 2.96
C ILE A 34 -15.94 -6.63 4.35
N TYR A 35 -17.21 -6.36 4.67
CA TYR A 35 -17.61 -5.85 5.98
C TYR A 35 -17.26 -6.82 7.11
N ARG A 36 -17.58 -8.12 6.95
CA ARG A 36 -17.19 -9.15 7.93
C ARG A 36 -15.68 -9.26 8.06
N GLY A 37 -14.96 -9.18 6.95
CA GLY A 37 -13.51 -9.09 6.93
C GLY A 37 -13.00 -7.92 7.76
N ALA A 38 -13.45 -6.71 7.44
CA ALA A 38 -13.03 -5.46 8.08
C ALA A 38 -13.34 -5.39 9.57
N VAL A 39 -14.52 -5.86 10.00
CA VAL A 39 -14.90 -5.87 11.43
C VAL A 39 -14.06 -6.86 12.24
N SER A 40 -13.53 -7.91 11.61
CA SER A 40 -12.63 -8.87 12.27
C SER A 40 -11.16 -8.46 12.27
N LEU A 41 -10.80 -7.32 11.64
CA LEU A 41 -9.42 -6.85 11.61
C LEU A 41 -9.02 -6.25 12.94
N ASP A 42 -7.92 -6.77 13.50
CA ASP A 42 -7.22 -6.14 14.59
C ASP A 42 -6.59 -4.82 14.11
N LEU A 43 -7.18 -3.68 14.50
CA LEU A 43 -6.68 -2.35 14.16
C LEU A 43 -5.22 -2.16 14.56
N GLY A 44 -4.78 -2.73 15.69
CA GLY A 44 -3.38 -2.68 16.12
C GLY A 44 -2.48 -3.46 15.18
N LYS A 45 -2.95 -4.57 14.60
CA LYS A 45 -2.23 -5.31 13.54
C LYS A 45 -2.25 -4.55 12.21
N LEU A 46 -3.39 -3.98 11.81
CA LEU A 46 -3.54 -3.20 10.58
C LEU A 46 -2.62 -1.98 10.58
N PHE A 47 -2.66 -1.13 11.62
CA PHE A 47 -1.81 0.05 11.72
C PHE A 47 -0.32 -0.28 11.75
N ARG A 48 0.07 -1.43 12.33
CA ARG A 48 1.46 -1.90 12.27
C ARG A 48 1.89 -2.25 10.86
N TRP A 49 1.05 -2.97 10.13
CA TRP A 49 1.34 -3.36 8.75
C TRP A 49 1.31 -2.17 7.79
N THR A 50 0.30 -1.31 7.88
CA THR A 50 0.21 -0.12 7.05
C THR A 50 1.28 0.89 7.41
N GLY A 51 1.57 1.11 8.70
CA GLY A 51 2.66 1.97 9.14
C GLY A 51 4.03 1.49 8.68
N PHE A 52 4.29 0.18 8.75
CA PHE A 52 5.50 -0.42 8.18
C PHE A 52 5.61 -0.17 6.68
N ALA A 53 4.54 -0.47 5.93
CA ALA A 53 4.50 -0.24 4.48
C ALA A 53 4.75 1.24 4.13
N LEU A 54 4.14 2.17 4.88
CA LEU A 54 4.31 3.61 4.69
C LEU A 54 5.76 4.06 4.92
N ILE A 55 6.46 3.51 5.92
CA ILE A 55 7.87 3.85 6.17
C ILE A 55 8.75 3.43 4.99
N ILE A 56 8.52 2.23 4.45
CA ILE A 56 9.27 1.72 3.29
C ILE A 56 8.99 2.54 2.03
N VAL A 57 7.72 2.87 1.77
CA VAL A 57 7.32 3.72 0.64
C VAL A 57 7.92 5.13 0.76
N ALA A 58 7.90 5.72 1.96
CA ALA A 58 8.51 7.03 2.21
C ALA A 58 10.03 7.01 2.01
N ALA A 59 10.70 5.93 2.44
CA ALA A 59 12.12 5.74 2.20
C ALA A 59 12.44 5.64 0.70
N GLY A 60 11.62 4.92 -0.06
CA GLY A 60 11.73 4.81 -1.52
C GLY A 60 11.53 6.16 -2.23
N LEU A 61 10.50 6.92 -1.82
CA LEU A 61 10.25 8.26 -2.38
C LEU A 61 11.38 9.26 -2.06
N LEU A 62 11.98 9.15 -0.87
CA LEU A 62 13.14 9.96 -0.50
C LEU A 62 14.37 9.63 -1.35
N ALA A 63 14.66 8.34 -1.55
CA ALA A 63 15.74 7.91 -2.44
C ALA A 63 15.50 8.39 -3.88
N TYR A 64 14.26 8.26 -4.37
CA TYR A 64 13.85 8.76 -5.67
C TYR A 64 14.06 10.28 -5.80
N ALA A 65 13.67 11.06 -4.79
CA ALA A 65 13.90 12.49 -4.80
C ALA A 65 15.40 12.81 -4.86
N VAL A 66 16.22 12.11 -4.09
CA VAL A 66 17.68 12.30 -4.08
C VAL A 66 18.30 11.99 -5.44
N HIS A 67 17.83 10.94 -6.12
CA HIS A 67 18.22 10.62 -7.49
C HIS A 67 17.94 11.78 -8.45
N GLU A 68 16.76 12.36 -8.38
CA GLU A 68 16.38 13.50 -9.22
C GLU A 68 17.26 14.74 -8.96
N TYR A 69 17.76 14.90 -7.73
CA TYR A 69 18.76 15.92 -7.41
C TYR A 69 20.17 15.57 -7.93
N GLN A 70 20.50 14.29 -8.07
CA GLN A 70 21.73 13.84 -8.73
C GLN A 70 21.66 14.12 -10.24
N GLU A 71 20.56 13.75 -10.90
CA GLU A 71 20.32 14.04 -12.33
C GLU A 71 20.28 15.55 -12.61
N ALA A 72 19.78 16.35 -11.66
CA ALA A 72 19.79 17.81 -11.75
C ALA A 72 21.20 18.43 -11.55
N GLY A 73 22.23 17.62 -11.28
CA GLY A 73 23.61 18.05 -11.03
C GLY A 73 23.84 18.72 -9.67
N LEU A 74 22.86 18.66 -8.76
CA LEU A 74 22.95 19.27 -7.42
C LEU A 74 23.66 18.36 -6.40
N LEU A 75 23.64 17.04 -6.63
CA LEU A 75 24.27 16.05 -5.76
C LEU A 75 25.25 15.16 -6.55
N PRO A 76 26.45 14.87 -6.03
CA PRO A 76 27.38 13.96 -6.67
C PRO A 76 26.91 12.50 -6.55
N GLY A 77 27.32 11.65 -7.49
CA GLY A 77 27.15 10.19 -7.40
C GLY A 77 26.28 9.52 -8.45
N GLU A 78 25.86 10.23 -9.51
CA GLU A 78 25.17 9.64 -10.67
C GLU A 78 25.96 8.46 -11.29
N ASP A 79 27.29 8.60 -11.38
CA ASP A 79 28.17 7.57 -11.95
C ASP A 79 28.42 6.36 -11.02
N ASN A 80 27.99 6.41 -9.75
CA ASN A 80 28.36 5.43 -8.73
C ASN A 80 27.21 4.45 -8.45
N VAL A 81 26.88 3.68 -9.50
CA VAL A 81 25.81 2.68 -9.51
C VAL A 81 26.15 1.52 -8.55
N ALA A 82 25.24 1.22 -7.63
CA ALA A 82 25.40 0.13 -6.65
C ALA A 82 24.80 -1.19 -7.15
N PHE A 83 23.65 -1.13 -7.82
CA PHE A 83 22.97 -2.28 -8.40
C PHE A 83 22.34 -1.90 -9.74
N ASP A 84 22.65 -2.70 -10.77
CA ASP A 84 21.95 -2.72 -12.05
C ASP A 84 21.31 -4.10 -12.20
N ILE A 85 20.00 -4.18 -11.96
CA ILE A 85 19.22 -5.44 -12.02
C ILE A 85 18.42 -5.50 -13.35
N SER A 86 18.76 -4.64 -14.33
CA SER A 86 18.04 -4.51 -15.59
C SER A 86 18.04 -5.79 -16.43
N SER A 87 18.94 -6.73 -16.15
CA SER A 87 19.03 -8.02 -16.85
C SER A 87 18.04 -9.09 -16.37
N THR A 88 17.40 -8.93 -15.20
CA THR A 88 16.61 -10.00 -14.56
C THR A 88 15.12 -9.63 -14.39
N ILE A 89 14.77 -8.34 -14.44
CA ILE A 89 13.38 -7.88 -14.32
C ILE A 89 13.04 -7.01 -15.52
N PRO A 90 12.32 -7.53 -16.53
CA PRO A 90 11.84 -6.73 -17.65
C PRO A 90 10.95 -5.59 -17.12
N PRO A 91 11.33 -4.31 -17.37
CA PRO A 91 10.55 -3.15 -16.96
C PRO A 91 9.11 -3.14 -17.49
N GLU A 92 8.87 -3.88 -18.58
CA GLU A 92 7.62 -3.95 -19.34
C GLU A 92 6.58 -4.91 -18.73
N SER A 93 6.93 -5.63 -17.67
CA SER A 93 6.02 -6.57 -17.03
C SER A 93 4.91 -5.83 -16.25
N TRP A 94 3.68 -6.34 -16.30
CA TRP A 94 2.54 -5.73 -15.60
C TRP A 94 2.79 -5.60 -14.08
N TYR A 95 3.52 -6.55 -13.49
CA TYR A 95 3.96 -6.50 -12.10
C TYR A 95 5.13 -5.52 -11.90
N GLY A 96 6.09 -5.43 -12.82
CA GLY A 96 7.18 -4.44 -12.77
C GLY A 96 6.66 -3.00 -12.76
N SER A 97 5.66 -2.68 -13.58
CA SER A 97 5.02 -1.36 -13.61
C SER A 97 4.21 -1.05 -12.35
N LEU A 98 3.54 -2.05 -11.77
CA LEU A 98 2.83 -1.87 -10.49
C LEU A 98 3.80 -1.69 -9.33
N LEU A 99 4.90 -2.46 -9.28
CA LEU A 99 5.92 -2.27 -8.24
C LEU A 99 6.69 -0.96 -8.41
N LYS A 100 7.01 -0.56 -9.65
CA LYS A 100 7.57 0.77 -9.95
C LYS A 100 6.63 1.88 -9.49
N GLY A 101 5.35 1.77 -9.82
CA GLY A 101 4.35 2.78 -9.47
C GLY A 101 4.04 2.87 -7.98
N VAL A 102 4.02 1.73 -7.27
CA VAL A 102 3.64 1.68 -5.83
C VAL A 102 4.84 1.89 -4.90
N PHE A 103 6.03 1.40 -5.26
CA PHE A 103 7.20 1.41 -4.39
C PHE A 103 8.32 2.34 -4.87
N SER A 104 8.12 3.09 -5.96
CA SER A 104 9.17 3.93 -6.58
C SER A 104 10.45 3.13 -6.88
N PHE A 105 10.32 1.84 -7.17
CA PHE A 105 11.44 0.91 -7.33
C PHE A 105 12.14 1.11 -8.67
N ARG A 106 13.36 1.65 -8.69
CA ARG A 106 14.19 1.72 -9.90
C ARG A 106 15.17 0.54 -9.97
N PRO A 107 15.39 -0.07 -11.16
CA PRO A 107 16.36 -1.17 -11.36
C PRO A 107 17.83 -0.73 -11.28
N VAL A 108 18.09 0.57 -11.43
CA VAL A 108 19.40 1.19 -11.32
C VAL A 108 19.36 2.07 -10.07
N THR A 109 20.15 1.74 -9.06
CA THR A 109 20.19 2.46 -7.77
C THR A 109 21.63 2.82 -7.44
N THR A 110 21.90 4.07 -7.09
CA THR A 110 23.24 4.52 -6.66
C THR A 110 23.54 4.15 -5.20
N TRP A 111 24.81 4.12 -4.82
CA TRP A 111 25.20 3.89 -3.41
C TRP A 111 24.62 4.94 -2.45
N LEU A 112 24.50 6.18 -2.92
CA LEU A 112 23.98 7.29 -2.14
C LEU A 112 22.49 7.10 -1.82
N GLU A 113 21.70 6.67 -2.80
CA GLU A 113 20.30 6.31 -2.60
C GLU A 113 20.13 5.18 -1.56
N ILE A 114 20.96 4.14 -1.60
CA ILE A 114 20.92 3.04 -0.60
C ILE A 114 21.23 3.56 0.80
N ILE A 115 22.27 4.40 0.94
CA ILE A 115 22.66 4.98 2.23
C ILE A 115 21.52 5.86 2.76
N VAL A 116 20.95 6.74 1.93
CA VAL A 116 19.82 7.59 2.31
C VAL A 116 18.61 6.76 2.73
N TRP A 117 18.31 5.70 1.96
CA TRP A 117 17.22 4.78 2.27
C TRP A 117 17.39 4.15 3.65
N TRP A 118 18.58 3.58 3.93
CA TRP A 118 18.86 2.95 5.23
C TRP A 118 18.93 3.96 6.38
N ALA A 119 19.52 5.13 6.13
CA ALA A 119 19.61 6.22 7.11
C ALA A 119 18.24 6.76 7.54
N TYR A 120 17.24 6.69 6.67
CA TYR A 120 15.86 7.01 7.01
C TYR A 120 15.09 5.81 7.58
N ALA A 121 15.11 4.66 6.88
CA ALA A 121 14.25 3.52 7.20
C ALA A 121 14.56 2.93 8.59
N VAL A 122 15.84 2.78 8.96
CA VAL A 122 16.22 2.12 10.22
C VAL A 122 15.81 2.94 11.45
N PRO A 123 16.18 4.22 11.58
CA PRO A 123 15.78 5.00 12.75
C PRO A 123 14.26 5.12 12.88
N VAL A 124 13.57 5.38 11.78
CA VAL A 124 12.10 5.57 11.78
C VAL A 124 11.40 4.27 12.15
N LEU A 125 11.84 3.13 11.59
CA LEU A 125 11.28 1.83 11.92
C LEU A 125 11.53 1.44 13.38
N VAL A 126 12.74 1.69 13.91
CA VAL A 126 13.06 1.42 15.32
C VAL A 126 12.18 2.25 16.26
N LEU A 127 12.00 3.55 15.97
CA LEU A 127 11.13 4.43 16.75
C LEU A 127 9.66 3.98 16.67
N PHE A 128 9.18 3.63 15.48
CA PHE A 128 7.82 3.15 15.24
C PHE A 128 7.53 1.86 16.03
N LEU A 129 8.43 0.88 15.97
CA LEU A 129 8.27 -0.40 16.68
C LEU A 129 8.38 -0.23 18.20
N LYS A 130 9.29 0.64 18.69
CA LYS A 130 9.40 0.95 20.13
C LYS A 130 8.13 1.60 20.67
N LYS A 131 7.54 2.56 19.93
CA LYS A 131 6.31 3.26 20.34
C LYS A 131 5.10 2.33 20.34
N THR A 132 4.99 1.47 19.33
CA THR A 132 3.87 0.53 19.21
C THR A 132 3.87 -0.54 20.31
N LYS A 133 5.03 -0.98 20.80
CA LYS A 133 5.12 -1.91 21.95
C LYS A 133 4.66 -1.28 23.28
N ARG A 134 4.81 0.04 23.43
CA ARG A 134 4.54 0.76 24.68
C ARG A 134 3.06 1.01 24.95
N GLN A 135 2.21 0.84 23.93
CA GLN A 135 0.75 1.05 23.99
C GLN A 135 -0.05 -0.25 24.24
N ALA A 136 0.62 -1.37 24.55
CA ALA A 136 -0.09 -2.58 24.94
C ALA A 136 -0.93 -2.31 26.20
N PRO A 137 -2.21 -2.75 26.27
CA PRO A 137 -3.11 -2.39 27.36
C PRO A 137 -2.48 -2.81 28.69
N GLN A 138 -2.23 -1.82 29.54
CA GLN A 138 -1.89 -2.06 30.93
C GLN A 138 -3.08 -2.83 31.51
N LYS A 139 -2.92 -4.15 31.68
CA LYS A 139 -3.87 -4.96 32.43
C LYS A 139 -3.97 -4.30 33.81
N GLN A 140 -5.00 -3.50 34.03
CA GLN A 140 -5.31 -2.99 35.35
C GLN A 140 -5.42 -4.22 36.26
N PRO A 141 -4.57 -4.35 37.29
CA PRO A 141 -4.68 -5.47 38.20
C PRO A 141 -6.06 -5.40 38.85
N LEU A 142 -6.84 -6.46 38.67
CA LEU A 142 -8.18 -6.65 39.25
C LEU A 142 -8.21 -6.44 40.79
N ALA A 143 -7.06 -6.38 41.43
CA ALA A 143 -6.90 -6.07 42.85
C ALA A 143 -7.34 -4.65 43.27
N GLN A 144 -7.47 -3.70 42.34
CA GLN A 144 -7.82 -2.31 42.68
C GLN A 144 -9.33 -1.99 42.56
N GLN A 145 -10.14 -2.94 42.11
CA GLN A 145 -11.61 -2.81 42.02
C GLN A 145 -12.37 -3.45 43.19
N ALA A 146 -11.66 -4.07 44.14
CA ALA A 146 -12.25 -4.81 45.26
C ALA A 146 -12.02 -4.14 46.64
N ALA A 147 -11.65 -2.86 46.69
CA ALA A 147 -11.41 -2.11 47.92
C ALA A 147 -12.42 -0.97 48.09
#